data_AF-A0A392SIQ8-F1
#
_entry.id   AF-A0A392SIQ8-F1
#
_cell.length_a   1.000
_cell.length_b   1.000
_cell.length_c   1.000
_cell.angle_alpha   90.00
_cell.angle_beta   90.00
_cell.angle_gamma   90.00
#
_symmetry.space_group_name_H-M   'P 1'
#
loop_
_entity.id
_entity.type
_entity.pdbx_description
1 polymer ?
#
loop_
_entity_poly.entity_id
_entity_poly.type
_entity_poly.pdbx_seq_one_letter_code
_entity_poly.pdbx_strand_id
1 'polypeptide(L)' 'MAKVCKKFDSVAEILPNKDSVRIKVCVLHLWKVPAFLNPFETSSIGMVLVDENVRT' A
#
# COMPACT_ATOMS: atom_id res chain seq x y z
N MET A 1 -16.68 -17.39 -20.46
CA MET A 1 -16.62 -17.15 -19.00
C MET A 1 -16.30 -15.69 -18.77
N ALA A 2 -17.22 -14.91 -18.21
CA ALA A 2 -16.98 -13.48 -17.96
C ALA A 2 -15.95 -13.32 -16.84
N LYS A 3 -14.88 -12.56 -17.11
CA LYS A 3 -13.85 -12.23 -16.11
C LYS A 3 -14.49 -11.24 -15.13
N VAL A 4 -14.90 -11.72 -13.95
CA VAL A 4 -15.33 -10.83 -12.87
C VAL A 4 -14.13 -9.98 -12.47
N CYS A 5 -14.11 -8.72 -12.90
CA CYS A 5 -13.19 -7.74 -12.36
C CYS A 5 -13.58 -7.51 -10.91
N LYS A 6 -12.90 -8.19 -9.98
CA LYS A 6 -12.98 -7.88 -8.55
C LYS A 6 -12.66 -6.39 -8.38
N LYS A 7 -13.58 -5.65 -7.74
CA LYS A 7 -13.34 -4.26 -7.35
C LYS A 7 -12.12 -4.19 -6.44
N PHE A 8 -11.41 -3.06 -6.50
CA PHE A 8 -10.36 -2.76 -5.54
C PHE A 8 -11.00 -2.40 -4.19
N ASP A 9 -10.35 -2.82 -3.11
CA ASP A 9 -10.68 -2.47 -1.74
C ASP A 9 -10.24 -1.03 -1.45
N SER A 10 -10.98 -0.32 -0.59
CA SER A 10 -10.53 0.98 -0.07
C SER A 10 -9.48 0.80 1.02
N VAL A 11 -8.52 1.73 1.12
CA VAL A 11 -7.51 1.73 2.17
C VAL A 11 -8.14 1.81 3.57
N ALA A 12 -9.26 2.52 3.72
CA ALA A 12 -9.97 2.66 4.99
C ALA A 12 -10.62 1.35 5.48
N GLU A 13 -10.83 0.38 4.60
CA GLU A 13 -11.49 -0.90 4.89
C GLU A 13 -10.50 -2.05 5.13
N ILE A 14 -9.20 -1.76 5.10
CA ILE A 14 -8.16 -2.75 5.39
C ILE A 14 -8.20 -3.08 6.89
N LEU A 15 -8.55 -4.33 7.19
CA LEU A 15 -8.55 -4.86 8.55
C LEU A 15 -7.43 -5.90 8.73
N PRO A 16 -6.88 -6.05 9.95
CA PRO A 16 -5.79 -7.01 10.22
C PRO A 16 -6.14 -8.47 9.88
N ASN A 17 -7.43 -8.81 9.83
CA ASN A 17 -7.92 -10.18 9.71
C ASN A 17 -8.24 -10.57 8.25
N LYS A 18 -7.89 -9.72 7.27
CA LYS A 18 -8.18 -9.94 5.86
C LYS A 18 -6.92 -10.40 5.14
N ASP A 19 -6.83 -11.70 4.85
CA ASP A 19 -5.62 -12.33 4.31
C ASP A 19 -5.21 -11.84 2.92
N SER A 20 -6.16 -11.34 2.13
CA SER A 20 -5.87 -10.80 0.79
C SER A 20 -6.68 -9.54 0.52
N VAL A 21 -5.98 -8.50 0.08
CA VAL A 21 -6.54 -7.19 -0.20
C VAL A 21 -5.96 -6.70 -1.52
N ARG A 22 -6.78 -6.10 -2.37
CA ARG A 22 -6.34 -5.53 -3.65
C ARG A 22 -6.70 -4.06 -3.65
N ILE A 23 -5.72 -3.20 -3.47
CA ILE A 23 -5.92 -1.74 -3.44
C ILE A 23 -5.41 -1.10 -4.73
N LYS A 24 -5.96 0.09 -5.04
CA LYS A 24 -5.48 0.96 -6.12
C LYS A 24 -5.27 2.36 -5.55
N VAL A 25 -4.01 2.79 -5.48
CA VAL A 25 -3.60 3.96 -4.71
C VAL A 25 -2.55 4.79 -5.47
N CYS A 26 -2.47 6.07 -5.14
CA CYS A 26 -1.35 6.92 -5.52
C CYS A 26 -0.27 6.89 -4.43
N VAL A 27 1.00 6.79 -4.82
CA VAL A 27 2.14 6.91 -3.89
C VAL A 27 2.48 8.39 -3.76
N LEU A 28 2.27 8.96 -2.57
CA LEU A 28 2.58 10.37 -2.29
C LEU A 28 4.04 10.58 -1.90
N HIS A 29 4.60 9.64 -1.13
CA HIS A 29 5.97 9.72 -0.66
C HIS A 29 6.59 8.33 -0.56
N LEU A 30 7.89 8.24 -0.87
CA LEU A 30 8.66 7.00 -0.89
C LEU A 30 10.04 7.27 -0.30
N TRP A 31 10.47 6.46 0.67
CA TRP A 31 11.79 6.60 1.25
C TRP A 31 12.40 5.26 1.65
N LYS A 32 13.73 5.21 1.66
CA LYS A 32 14.50 4.09 2.20
C LYS A 32 14.42 4.11 3.72
N VAL A 33 14.13 2.97 4.33
CA VAL A 33 14.16 2.80 5.78
C VAL A 33 15.46 2.07 6.14
N PRO A 34 16.32 2.66 6.99
CA PRO A 34 17.55 2.00 7.43
C PRO A 34 17.27 0.66 8.11
N ALA A 35 18.17 -0.30 7.94
CA ALA A 35 18.07 -1.58 8.62
C ALA A 35 18.27 -1.38 10.13
N PHE A 36 17.49 -2.09 10.94
CA PHE A 36 17.53 -1.96 12.41
C PHE A 36 18.94 -2.20 12.98
N LEU A 37 19.68 -3.17 12.40
CA LEU A 37 21.00 -3.56 12.88
C LEU A 37 22.15 -2.78 12.23
N ASN A 38 21.90 -2.08 11.12
CA ASN A 38 22.92 -1.28 10.43
C ASN A 38 22.27 -0.06 9.75
N PRO A 39 22.46 1.16 10.28
CA PRO A 39 21.85 2.36 9.73
C PRO A 39 22.41 2.76 8.35
N PHE A 40 23.54 2.18 7.93
CA PHE A 40 24.13 2.42 6.60
C PHE A 40 23.61 1.45 5.53
N GLU A 41 22.90 0.40 5.94
CA GLU A 41 22.22 -0.51 5.03
C GLU A 41 20.73 -0.22 4.98
N THR A 42 20.13 -0.37 3.79
CA THR A 42 18.68 -0.26 3.62
C THR A 42 18.12 -1.65 3.39
N SER A 43 17.23 -2.11 4.27
CA SER A 43 16.54 -3.39 4.10
C SER A 43 15.05 -3.25 3.77
N SER A 44 14.50 -2.04 3.86
CA SER A 44 13.07 -1.81 3.65
C SER A 44 12.78 -0.41 3.10
N ILE A 45 11.53 -0.21 2.68
CA ILE A 45 11.03 1.05 2.11
C ILE A 45 9.76 1.44 2.86
N GLY A 46 9.68 2.71 3.24
CA GLY A 46 8.47 3.33 3.75
C GLY A 46 7.70 4.01 2.63
N MET A 47 6.37 3.99 2.71
CA MET A 47 5.48 4.60 1.71
C MET A 47 4.34 5.34 2.39
N VAL A 48 3.91 6.47 1.81
CA VAL A 48 2.60 7.08 2.08
C VAL A 48 1.71 6.84 0.87
N LEU A 49 0.57 6.19 1.10
CA LEU A 49 -0.41 5.81 0.08
C LEU A 49 -1.70 6.60 0.27
N VAL A 50 -2.31 7.04 -0.83
CA VAL A 50 -3.63 7.70 -0.82
C VAL A 50 -4.57 7.02 -1.81
N ASP A 51 -5.84 6.87 -1.44
CA ASP A 51 -6.87 6.34 -2.34
C ASP A 51 -7.05 7.28 -3.55
N GLU A 52 -7.16 6.71 -4.75
CA GLU A 52 -7.28 7.49 -5.99
C GLU A 52 -8.53 8.39 -6.04
N ASN A 53 -9.57 8.02 -5.27
CA ASN A 53 -10.83 8.75 -5.22
C ASN A 53 -10.78 10.01 -4.33
N VAL A 54 -9.66 10.28 -3.66
CA VAL A 54 -9.43 11.52 -2.90
C VAL A 54 -8.77 12.56 -3.83
N ARG A 55 -9.46 12.90 -4.91
CA ARG A 55 -9.20 14.12 -5.68
C ARG A 55 -10.41 15.03 -5.51
N THR A 56 -10.30 15.94 -4.55
CA THR A 56 -11.15 17.14 -4.46
C THR A 56 -10.64 18.17 -5.46
#